data_AF-A0A8J3PMY8-F1
#
_entry.id   AF-A0A8J3PMY8-F1
#
_cell.length_a   1.000
_cell.length_b   1.000
_cell.length_c   1.000
_cell.angle_alpha   90.00
_cell.angle_beta   90.00
_cell.angle_gamma   90.00
#
_symmetry.space_group_name_H-M   'P 1'
#
loop_
_entity.id
_entity.type
_entity.pdbx_description
1 polymer ?
#
loop_
_entity_poly.entity_id
_entity_poly.type
_entity_poly.pdbx_seq_one_letter_code
_entity_poly.pdbx_strand_id
1 'polypeptide(L)'
;MGLKAIPVRWKLIRTDAATKLPPWTRPVSAVNSGSSGHRVGLPESNPEGLAMYLTPRELEKLQILSMAQIAYARKARGLKLNYPEAVSIIAAAALEGAREGKTLEEAMADARTVLTKADVMEGVPELARFVQVEAVFTDGTRLVTVHGPIQ
;
A
#
# COMPACT_ATOMS: atom_id res chain seq x y z
N MET A 1 -19.43 11.41 -28.11
CA MET A 1 -19.24 12.08 -26.80
C MET A 1 -18.06 11.42 -26.11
N GLY A 2 -16.87 12.02 -26.19
CA GLY A 2 -15.65 11.47 -25.60
C GLY A 2 -15.48 11.96 -24.16
N LEU A 3 -15.41 11.02 -23.22
CA LEU A 3 -15.09 11.30 -21.82
C LEU A 3 -13.63 11.78 -21.73
N LYS A 4 -13.43 13.07 -21.44
CA LYS A 4 -12.11 13.60 -21.08
C LYS A 4 -11.75 13.16 -19.67
N ALA A 5 -10.60 12.51 -19.52
CA ALA A 5 -10.01 12.18 -18.22
C ALA A 5 -9.79 13.47 -17.40
N ILE A 6 -10.21 13.45 -16.14
CA ILE A 6 -10.02 14.54 -15.18
C ILE A 6 -8.66 14.34 -14.51
N PRO A 7 -7.70 15.28 -14.63
CA PRO A 7 -6.42 15.16 -13.95
C PRO A 7 -6.58 15.46 -12.46
N VAL A 8 -6.30 14.46 -11.61
CA VAL A 8 -6.27 14.61 -10.15
C VAL A 8 -5.01 15.39 -9.76
N ARG A 9 -5.19 16.62 -9.28
CA ARG A 9 -4.11 17.51 -8.85
C ARG A 9 -3.79 17.25 -7.37
N TRP A 10 -2.69 16.53 -7.12
CA TRP A 10 -2.17 16.24 -5.78
C TRP A 10 -1.60 17.51 -5.14
N LYS A 11 -2.34 18.14 -4.20
CA LYS A 11 -1.94 19.42 -3.58
C LYS A 11 -1.89 19.41 -2.04
N LEU A 12 -1.96 18.25 -1.39
CA LEU A 12 -2.39 18.21 0.02
C LEU A 12 -1.36 17.80 1.09
N ILE A 13 -0.10 17.50 0.76
CA ILE A 13 0.88 17.12 1.79
C ILE A 13 2.13 17.98 1.66
N ARG A 14 2.33 18.88 2.62
CA ARG A 14 3.58 19.63 2.83
C ARG A 14 4.18 19.16 4.15
N THR A 15 5.42 18.70 4.14
CA THR A 15 6.17 18.38 5.36
C THR A 15 7.37 19.31 5.50
N ASP A 16 7.77 19.58 6.74
CA ASP A 16 8.93 20.41 7.12
C ASP A 16 10.28 19.68 6.93
N ALA A 17 10.24 18.39 6.60
CA ALA A 17 11.38 17.48 6.64
C ALA A 17 12.43 17.69 5.53
N ALA A 18 12.21 18.61 4.58
CA ALA A 18 13.08 18.82 3.42
C ALA A 18 14.54 19.19 3.81
N THR A 19 14.78 19.71 5.01
CA THR A 19 16.11 20.07 5.51
C THR A 19 16.82 18.99 6.32
N LYS A 20 16.18 17.83 6.56
CA LYS A 20 16.73 16.74 7.40
C LYS A 20 16.74 15.36 6.72
N LEU A 21 16.64 15.30 5.39
CA LEU A 21 16.63 14.02 4.69
C LEU A 21 18.04 13.41 4.57
N PRO A 22 18.20 12.08 4.75
CA PRO A 22 19.50 11.40 4.67
C PRO A 22 20.09 11.44 3.24
N PRO A 23 21.42 11.33 3.08
CA PRO A 23 22.11 11.66 1.83
C PRO A 23 21.68 10.88 0.58
N TRP A 24 21.05 9.71 0.74
CA TRP A 24 20.54 8.87 -0.36
C TRP A 24 19.18 9.32 -0.92
N THR A 25 18.48 10.26 -0.26
CA THR A 25 17.25 10.88 -0.79
C THR A 25 17.52 12.15 -1.60
N ARG A 26 18.80 12.51 -1.79
CA ARG A 26 19.20 13.66 -2.61
C ARG A 26 19.07 13.27 -4.08
N PRO A 27 18.47 14.11 -4.94
CA PRO A 27 18.39 13.82 -6.36
C PRO A 27 19.79 13.65 -6.98
N VAL A 28 19.92 12.68 -7.90
CA VAL A 28 21.17 12.29 -8.58
C VAL A 28 21.86 13.45 -9.31
N SER A 29 21.13 14.55 -9.57
CA SER A 29 21.70 15.79 -10.12
C SER A 29 22.74 16.47 -9.24
N ALA A 30 22.84 16.13 -7.95
CA ALA A 30 23.85 16.68 -7.06
C ALA A 30 25.24 16.03 -7.19
N VAL A 31 25.39 14.97 -8.01
CA VAL A 31 26.64 14.17 -8.12
C VAL A 31 27.47 14.41 -9.38
N ASN A 32 26.99 15.17 -10.37
CA ASN A 32 27.70 15.35 -11.64
C ASN A 32 28.01 16.82 -11.95
N SER A 33 29.11 17.33 -11.38
CA SER A 33 29.86 18.44 -11.96
C SER A 33 31.07 17.89 -12.72
N GLY A 34 30.84 17.35 -13.92
CA GLY A 34 31.92 16.86 -14.77
C GLY A 34 31.49 16.15 -16.05
N SER A 35 31.66 16.86 -17.17
CA SER A 35 31.77 16.35 -18.55
C SER A 35 30.50 16.00 -19.34
N SER A 36 30.60 16.30 -20.63
CA SER A 36 29.53 16.50 -21.61
C SER A 36 29.02 15.21 -22.25
N GLY A 37 27.72 15.13 -22.54
CA GLY A 37 27.21 14.26 -23.61
C GLY A 37 25.75 13.82 -23.46
N HIS A 38 24.91 14.23 -24.41
CA HIS A 38 23.56 13.72 -24.72
C HIS A 38 22.47 13.97 -23.67
N ARG A 39 21.70 15.04 -23.89
CA ARG A 39 20.46 15.33 -23.15
C ARG A 39 19.33 14.47 -23.72
N VAL A 40 18.98 13.38 -23.04
CA VAL A 40 17.62 12.82 -23.17
C VAL A 40 16.70 13.79 -22.42
N GLY A 41 15.80 14.45 -23.16
CA GLY A 41 14.91 15.46 -22.59
C GLY A 41 13.94 14.84 -21.59
N LEU A 42 14.21 15.03 -20.29
CA LEU A 42 13.19 14.94 -19.25
C LEU A 42 12.38 16.24 -19.29
N PRO A 43 11.03 16.19 -19.17
CA PRO A 43 10.22 17.40 -19.17
C PRO A 43 10.64 18.32 -18.05
N GLU A 44 11.00 19.54 -18.47
CA GLU A 44 11.39 20.67 -17.64
C GLU A 44 10.21 21.13 -16.78
N SER A 45 10.52 21.47 -15.52
CA SER A 45 9.65 21.99 -14.44
C SER A 45 8.97 20.97 -13.51
N ASN A 46 9.70 20.56 -12.47
CA ASN A 46 9.09 20.45 -11.15
C ASN A 46 9.95 21.24 -10.14
N PRO A 47 9.51 22.43 -9.68
CA PRO A 47 10.28 23.26 -8.76
C PRO A 47 10.21 22.81 -7.28
N GLU A 48 9.61 21.65 -6.95
CA GLU A 48 9.34 21.25 -5.57
C GLU A 48 9.81 19.81 -5.27
N GLY A 49 10.95 19.69 -4.57
CA GLY A 49 11.57 18.42 -4.14
C GLY A 49 10.85 17.70 -2.99
N LEU A 50 9.53 17.53 -3.08
CA LEU A 50 8.70 16.93 -2.02
C LEU A 50 7.64 15.93 -2.55
N ALA A 51 7.85 15.34 -3.73
CA ALA A 51 6.99 14.24 -4.19
C ALA A 51 7.49 12.92 -3.60
N MET A 52 6.62 12.18 -2.90
CA MET A 52 6.87 10.75 -2.65
C MET A 52 6.87 10.04 -4.00
N TYR A 53 7.98 9.45 -4.39
CA TYR A 53 8.12 8.69 -5.64
C TYR A 53 7.50 7.30 -5.48
N LEU A 54 6.17 7.25 -5.33
CA LEU A 54 5.44 6.00 -5.23
C LEU A 54 5.37 5.34 -6.60
N THR A 55 5.83 4.10 -6.66
CA THR A 55 5.55 3.20 -7.78
C THR A 55 4.05 2.87 -7.83
N PRO A 56 3.52 2.48 -9.00
CA PRO A 56 2.12 2.04 -9.10
C PRO A 56 1.75 0.95 -8.09
N ARG A 57 2.69 0.03 -7.82
CA ARG A 57 2.51 -1.05 -6.82
C ARG A 57 2.42 -0.53 -5.38
N GLU A 58 3.17 0.51 -5.04
CA GLU A 58 3.06 1.14 -3.71
C GLU A 58 1.76 1.91 -3.57
N LEU A 59 1.27 2.53 -4.65
CA LEU A 59 -0.05 3.19 -4.66
C LEU A 59 -1.18 2.18 -4.46
N GLU A 60 -1.13 1.01 -5.10
CA GLU A 60 -2.09 -0.08 -4.89
C GLU A 60 -2.12 -0.55 -3.42
N LYS A 61 -0.94 -0.73 -2.80
CA LYS A 61 -0.85 -1.09 -1.38
C LYS A 61 -1.44 -0.01 -0.48
N LEU A 62 -1.24 1.26 -0.80
CA LEU A 62 -1.84 2.38 -0.08
C LEU A 62 -3.38 2.36 -0.17
N GLN A 63 -3.95 2.00 -1.33
CA GLN A 63 -5.39 1.84 -1.49
C GLN A 63 -5.94 0.70 -0.63
N ILE A 64 -5.24 -0.44 -0.56
CA ILE A 64 -5.60 -1.57 0.31
C ILE A 64 -5.64 -1.13 1.77
N LEU A 65 -4.57 -0.47 2.25
CA LEU A 65 -4.47 0.00 3.64
C LEU A 65 -5.56 1.04 3.96
N SER A 66 -5.85 1.95 3.04
CA SER A 66 -6.92 2.93 3.20
C SER A 66 -8.31 2.27 3.31
N MET A 67 -8.60 1.28 2.45
CA MET A 67 -9.84 0.53 2.51
C MET A 67 -9.96 -0.26 3.83
N ALA A 68 -8.87 -0.86 4.29
CA ALA A 68 -8.84 -1.59 5.56
C ALA A 68 -9.16 -0.67 6.76
N GLN A 69 -8.63 0.56 6.77
CA GLN A 69 -8.96 1.54 7.83
C GLN A 69 -10.46 1.89 7.83
N ILE A 70 -11.06 2.08 6.65
CA ILE A 70 -12.51 2.32 6.53
C ILE A 70 -13.30 1.10 7.04
N ALA A 71 -12.87 -0.11 6.68
CA ALA A 71 -13.48 -1.36 7.10
C ALA A 71 -13.40 -1.55 8.62
N TYR A 72 -12.24 -1.31 9.25
CA TYR A 72 -12.09 -1.35 10.71
C TYR A 72 -13.02 -0.34 11.40
N ALA A 73 -13.13 0.88 10.87
CA ALA A 73 -14.04 1.89 11.42
C ALA A 73 -15.52 1.47 11.30
N ARG A 74 -15.91 0.72 10.25
CA ARG A 74 -17.25 0.14 10.09
C ARG A 74 -17.49 -1.01 11.07
N LYS A 75 -16.53 -1.93 11.19
CA LYS A 75 -16.56 -3.04 12.16
C LYS A 75 -16.71 -2.53 13.59
N ALA A 76 -15.98 -1.47 13.96
CA ALA A 76 -16.06 -0.85 15.29
C ALA A 76 -17.45 -0.26 15.62
N ARG A 77 -18.27 0.07 14.60
CA ARG A 77 -19.67 0.47 14.77
C ARG A 77 -20.66 -0.70 14.79
N GLY A 78 -20.17 -1.94 14.77
CA GLY A 78 -20.98 -3.15 14.76
C GLY A 78 -21.54 -3.52 13.38
N LEU A 79 -21.05 -2.91 12.29
CA LEU A 79 -21.47 -3.28 10.94
C LEU A 79 -20.77 -4.57 10.50
N LYS A 80 -21.56 -5.50 9.96
CA LYS A 80 -21.04 -6.68 9.27
C LYS A 80 -20.33 -6.26 8.00
N LEU A 81 -19.13 -6.79 7.80
CA LEU A 81 -18.28 -6.42 6.66
C LEU A 81 -18.71 -7.14 5.38
N ASN A 82 -18.66 -6.43 4.27
CA ASN A 82 -18.81 -6.99 2.93
C ASN A 82 -17.50 -7.61 2.42
N TYR A 83 -17.53 -8.20 1.23
CA TYR A 83 -16.37 -8.86 0.63
C TYR A 83 -15.12 -7.97 0.50
N PRO A 84 -15.14 -6.80 -0.17
CA PRO A 84 -13.94 -5.99 -0.33
C PRO A 84 -13.40 -5.44 1.00
N GLU A 85 -14.27 -5.16 1.98
CA GLU A 85 -13.85 -4.79 3.33
C GLU A 85 -13.09 -5.92 4.02
N ALA A 86 -13.64 -7.14 4.00
CA ALA A 86 -13.00 -8.29 4.61
C ALA A 86 -11.63 -8.58 3.97
N VAL A 87 -11.56 -8.60 2.64
CA VAL A 87 -10.31 -8.82 1.89
C VAL A 87 -9.27 -7.75 2.22
N SER A 88 -9.68 -6.48 2.30
CA SER A 88 -8.76 -5.38 2.62
C SER A 88 -8.15 -5.52 4.02
N ILE A 89 -8.94 -5.93 5.03
CA ILE A 89 -8.45 -6.15 6.39
C ILE A 89 -7.42 -7.30 6.43
N ILE A 90 -7.72 -8.42 5.76
CA ILE A 90 -6.83 -9.58 5.72
C ILE A 90 -5.52 -9.23 5.02
N ALA A 91 -5.59 -8.55 3.86
CA ALA A 91 -4.41 -8.12 3.12
C ALA A 91 -3.58 -7.09 3.93
N ALA A 92 -4.23 -6.15 4.61
CA ALA A 92 -3.56 -5.18 5.46
C ALA A 92 -2.82 -5.86 6.62
N ALA A 93 -3.42 -6.87 7.26
CA ALA A 93 -2.76 -7.63 8.34
C ALA A 93 -1.46 -8.30 7.87
N ALA A 94 -1.46 -8.88 6.66
CA ALA A 94 -0.25 -9.46 6.07
C ALA A 94 0.81 -8.40 5.73
N LEU A 95 0.39 -7.24 5.19
CA LEU A 95 1.29 -6.13 4.87
C LEU A 95 1.96 -5.56 6.14
N GLU A 96 1.17 -5.34 7.20
CA GLU A 96 1.69 -4.84 8.48
C GLU A 96 2.57 -5.89 9.16
N GLY A 97 2.21 -7.18 9.14
CA GLY A 97 3.06 -8.23 9.69
C GLY A 97 4.45 -8.29 9.04
N ALA A 98 4.51 -8.19 7.70
CA ALA A 98 5.78 -8.09 6.99
C ALA A 98 6.58 -6.84 7.40
N ARG A 99 5.89 -5.71 7.59
CA ARG A 99 6.51 -4.44 8.01
C ARG A 99 7.03 -4.47 9.45
N GLU A 100 6.37 -5.20 10.34
CA GLU A 100 6.79 -5.48 11.72
C GLU A 100 8.01 -6.40 11.80
N GLY A 101 8.41 -7.01 10.66
CA GLY A 101 9.55 -7.92 10.59
C GLY A 101 9.21 -9.36 10.96
N LYS A 102 7.92 -9.72 10.96
CA LYS A 102 7.48 -11.11 11.13
C LYS A 102 7.95 -11.97 9.97
N THR A 103 8.04 -13.27 10.21
CA THR A 103 8.24 -14.27 9.15
C THR A 103 7.00 -14.38 8.26
N LEU A 104 7.15 -15.01 7.08
CA LEU A 104 6.03 -15.25 6.17
C LEU A 104 4.93 -16.05 6.85
N GLU A 105 5.32 -17.08 7.59
CA GLU A 105 4.44 -18.01 8.30
C GLU A 105 3.65 -17.30 9.41
N GLU A 106 4.31 -16.45 10.19
CA GLU A 106 3.66 -15.63 11.22
C GLU A 106 2.66 -14.64 10.61
N ALA A 107 3.05 -13.93 9.55
CA ALA A 107 2.15 -12.99 8.87
C ALA A 107 0.92 -13.71 8.29
N MET A 108 1.09 -14.92 7.75
CA MET A 108 0.00 -15.77 7.27
C MET A 108 -0.92 -16.23 8.40
N ALA A 109 -0.35 -16.68 9.52
CA ALA A 109 -1.09 -17.14 10.68
C ALA A 109 -1.92 -16.00 11.30
N ASP A 110 -1.31 -14.83 11.51
CA ASP A 110 -1.96 -13.66 12.05
C ASP A 110 -3.12 -13.21 11.15
N ALA A 111 -2.87 -13.07 9.84
CA ALA A 111 -3.87 -12.65 8.87
C ALA A 111 -5.06 -13.62 8.74
N ARG A 112 -4.93 -14.87 9.19
CA ARG A 112 -6.03 -15.84 9.26
C ARG A 112 -6.92 -15.67 10.50
N THR A 113 -6.46 -14.94 11.51
CA THR A 113 -7.17 -14.78 12.80
C THR A 113 -7.90 -13.44 12.94
N VAL A 114 -7.71 -12.50 12.01
CA VAL A 114 -8.23 -11.12 12.12
C VAL A 114 -9.74 -11.01 11.97
N LEU A 115 -10.39 -11.94 11.29
CA LEU A 115 -11.82 -11.95 11.04
C LEU A 115 -12.44 -13.32 11.32
N THR A 116 -13.61 -13.29 11.93
CA THR A 116 -14.47 -14.46 12.15
C THR A 116 -15.71 -14.37 11.26
N LYS A 117 -16.43 -15.48 11.09
CA LYS A 117 -17.76 -15.47 10.44
C LYS A 117 -18.74 -14.48 11.08
N ALA A 118 -18.57 -14.17 12.36
CA ALA A 118 -19.40 -13.19 13.05
C ALA A 118 -19.07 -11.73 12.67
N ASP A 119 -17.97 -11.46 11.98
CA ASP A 119 -17.59 -10.10 11.59
C ASP A 119 -18.11 -9.72 10.20
N VAL A 120 -18.52 -10.70 9.39
CA VAL A 120 -18.82 -10.53 7.97
C VAL A 120 -20.27 -10.83 7.63
N MET A 121 -20.72 -10.35 6.48
CA MET A 121 -22.02 -10.70 5.91
C MET A 121 -22.05 -12.16 5.48
N GLU A 122 -23.26 -12.73 5.37
CA GLU A 122 -23.48 -14.08 4.85
C GLU A 122 -22.90 -14.24 3.42
N GLY A 123 -22.30 -15.40 3.14
CA GLY A 123 -21.69 -15.70 1.84
C GLY A 123 -20.26 -15.15 1.65
N VAL A 124 -19.81 -14.21 2.48
CA VAL A 124 -18.45 -13.65 2.39
C VAL A 124 -17.35 -14.69 2.65
N PRO A 125 -17.44 -15.57 3.67
CA PRO A 125 -16.43 -16.61 3.90
C PRO A 125 -16.23 -17.54 2.70
N GLU A 126 -17.31 -17.87 1.99
CA GLU A 126 -17.31 -18.76 0.83
C GLU A 126 -16.71 -18.09 -0.42
N LEU A 127 -16.85 -16.77 -0.54
CA LEU A 127 -16.24 -15.97 -1.60
C LEU A 127 -14.74 -15.74 -1.35
N ALA A 128 -14.35 -15.46 -0.10
CA ALA A 128 -12.98 -15.15 0.29
C ALA A 128 -12.16 -16.41 0.65
N ARG A 129 -12.13 -17.42 -0.24
CA ARG A 129 -11.42 -18.69 0.02
C ARG A 129 -9.91 -18.55 0.20
N PHE A 130 -9.32 -17.57 -0.47
CA PHE A 130 -7.94 -17.18 -0.26
C PHE A 130 -7.78 -15.68 -0.53
N VAL A 131 -6.80 -15.07 0.13
CA VAL A 131 -6.36 -13.70 -0.12
C VAL A 131 -4.88 -13.73 -0.41
N GLN A 132 -4.46 -13.04 -1.47
CA GLN A 132 -3.07 -12.95 -1.89
C GLN A 132 -2.61 -11.50 -1.91
N VAL A 133 -1.44 -11.25 -1.34
CA VAL A 133 -0.82 -9.92 -1.36
C VAL A 133 0.69 -10.05 -1.37
N GLU A 134 1.36 -9.25 -2.19
CA GLU A 134 2.81 -9.14 -2.16
C GLU A 134 3.24 -8.16 -1.06
N ALA A 135 3.99 -8.66 -0.08
CA ALA A 135 4.49 -7.88 1.03
C ALA A 135 6.03 -7.81 1.01
N VAL A 136 6.58 -6.73 1.55
CA VAL A 136 8.04 -6.54 1.65
C VAL A 136 8.46 -6.94 3.06
N PHE A 137 9.09 -8.10 3.16
CA PHE A 137 9.69 -8.64 4.37
C PHE A 137 11.13 -8.13 4.53
N THR A 138 11.74 -8.41 5.68
CA THR A 138 13.14 -8.06 5.98
C THR A 138 14.14 -8.69 5.00
N ASP A 139 13.77 -9.79 4.36
CA ASP A 139 14.58 -10.52 3.37
C ASP A 139 14.17 -10.29 1.91
N GLY A 140 13.19 -9.42 1.66
CA GLY A 140 12.74 -9.04 0.32
C GLY A 140 11.24 -9.16 0.10
N THR A 141 10.82 -9.03 -1.16
CA THR A 141 9.40 -9.11 -1.52
C THR A 141 8.97 -10.57 -1.65
N ARG A 142 7.86 -10.94 -0.98
CA ARG A 142 7.27 -12.28 -1.04
C ARG A 142 5.76 -12.21 -1.27
N LEU A 143 5.22 -13.23 -1.93
CA LEU A 143 3.77 -13.40 -2.07
C LEU A 143 3.22 -14.11 -0.84
N VAL A 144 2.36 -13.43 -0.09
CA VAL A 144 1.61 -14.00 1.03
C VAL A 144 0.31 -14.57 0.50
N THR A 145 0.01 -15.84 0.78
CA THR A 145 -1.27 -16.47 0.45
C THR A 145 -1.95 -16.95 1.73
N VAL A 146 -3.05 -16.32 2.11
CA VAL A 146 -3.82 -16.70 3.30
C VAL A 146 -5.00 -17.55 2.86
N HIS A 147 -5.01 -18.83 3.25
CA HIS A 147 -6.08 -19.77 2.92
C HIS A 147 -7.15 -19.80 4.01
N GLY A 148 -8.42 -19.84 3.59
CA GLY A 148 -9.57 -19.82 4.51
C GLY A 148 -9.46 -18.74 5.60
N PRO A 149 -9.22 -17.47 5.24
CA PRO A 149 -8.89 -16.43 6.20
C PRO A 149 -10.03 -16.06 7.17
N ILE A 150 -11.26 -16.53 6.92
CA ILE A 150 -12.43 -16.25 7.75
C ILE A 150 -12.94 -17.59 8.32
N GLN A 151 -12.78 -17.78 9.63
CA GLN A 151 -13.15 -19.02 10.34
C GLN A 151 -14.58 -18.97 10.89
#